data_AF-A0A327KCS9-F1
#
_entry.id   AF-A0A327KCS9-F1
#
_cell.length_a   1.000
_cell.length_b   1.000
_cell.length_c   1.000
_cell.angle_alpha   90.00
_cell.angle_beta   90.00
_cell.angle_gamma   90.00
#
_symmetry.space_group_name_H-M   'P 1'
#
loop_
_entity.id
_entity.type
_entity.pdbx_description
1 polymer ?
#
loop_
_entity_poly.entity_id
_entity_poly.type
_entity_poly.pdbx_seq_one_letter_code
_entity_poly.pdbx_strand_id
1 'polypeptide(L)'
;MRQGALLRSGKGLGLPGTARNIVNDIAAPGPASAVDRRLDDERYDHFIVRNGVHCAGAHLIIDVHGGDRLDDIEHIERTLRECVDAAGATLLHIHLHHFQPTGVSGVAVLAESHISIHTWPEVGYAALDVFMCGKAEPDACVPILREAFSAKRVVVSEILRGQGA
;
A
#
# COMPACT_ATOMS: atom_id res chain seq x y z
N MET A 1 42.68 -14.34 41.46
CA MET A 1 43.26 -14.85 40.20
C MET A 1 43.09 -13.80 39.11
N ARG A 2 44.18 -13.57 38.37
CA ARG A 2 44.36 -12.93 37.04
C ARG A 2 44.12 -11.42 36.86
N GLN A 3 45.22 -10.82 36.42
CA GLN A 3 45.42 -9.51 35.78
C GLN A 3 44.78 -9.47 34.38
N GLY A 4 44.63 -8.25 33.86
CA GLY A 4 43.90 -7.94 32.63
C GLY A 4 44.62 -8.17 31.30
N ALA A 5 43.97 -7.70 30.24
CA ALA A 5 44.57 -7.27 28.97
C ALA A 5 43.51 -6.57 28.12
N LEU A 6 43.77 -5.31 27.77
CA LEU A 6 43.27 -4.70 26.53
C LEU A 6 43.86 -5.46 25.34
N LEU A 7 43.09 -5.66 24.27
CA LEU A 7 43.62 -5.69 22.89
C LEU A 7 42.57 -5.21 21.89
N ARG A 8 43.05 -4.35 20.99
CA ARG A 8 42.35 -3.68 19.89
C ARG A 8 42.21 -4.61 18.67
N SER A 9 41.15 -4.35 17.90
CA SER A 9 41.12 -4.28 16.43
C SER A 9 41.67 -5.48 15.63
N GLY A 10 40.77 -6.32 15.13
CA GLY A 10 40.99 -7.18 13.97
C GLY A 10 40.15 -6.72 12.78
N LYS A 11 40.79 -6.19 11.74
CA LYS A 11 40.21 -6.02 10.40
C LYS A 11 39.94 -7.40 9.81
N GLY A 12 38.72 -7.64 9.36
CA GLY A 12 38.37 -8.71 8.43
C GLY A 12 37.67 -8.11 7.23
N LEU A 13 38.41 -7.87 6.15
CA LEU A 13 37.82 -7.60 4.83
C LEU A 13 37.17 -8.91 4.35
N GLY A 14 35.85 -8.92 4.27
CA GLY A 14 35.08 -9.87 3.49
C GLY A 14 34.24 -9.08 2.49
N LEU A 15 34.54 -9.19 1.21
CA LEU A 15 33.72 -8.68 0.11
C LEU A 15 32.54 -9.64 -0.12
N PRO A 16 31.29 -9.17 -0.11
CA PRO A 16 30.20 -9.89 -0.74
C PRO A 16 30.00 -9.39 -2.18
N GLY A 17 30.33 -10.29 -3.12
CA GLY A 17 29.68 -10.53 -4.41
C GLY A 17 28.94 -9.39 -5.12
N THR A 18 29.60 -8.88 -6.16
CA THR A 18 29.05 -8.45 -7.46
C THR A 18 27.54 -8.19 -7.53
N ALA A 19 27.20 -6.90 -7.48
CA ALA A 19 25.99 -6.38 -8.12
C ALA A 19 25.98 -6.81 -9.60
N ARG A 20 24.98 -7.59 -10.00
CA ARG A 20 24.64 -7.76 -11.42
C ARG A 20 23.71 -6.62 -11.81
N ASN A 21 24.30 -5.54 -12.31
CA ASN A 21 23.60 -4.58 -13.15
C ASN A 21 23.36 -5.26 -14.50
N ILE A 22 22.13 -5.72 -14.75
CA ILE A 22 21.70 -6.04 -16.12
C ILE A 22 21.17 -4.73 -16.69
N VAL A 23 22.08 -3.92 -17.23
CA VAL A 23 21.75 -2.91 -18.23
C VAL A 23 21.56 -3.66 -19.53
N ASN A 24 20.33 -3.74 -20.02
CA ASN A 24 20.06 -4.21 -21.37
C ASN A 24 20.36 -3.05 -22.33
N ASP A 25 21.46 -3.18 -23.07
CA ASP A 25 21.70 -2.42 -24.29
C ASP A 25 20.64 -2.80 -25.33
N ILE A 26 19.80 -1.84 -25.71
CA ILE A 26 19.00 -1.93 -26.93
C ILE A 26 19.45 -0.80 -27.84
N ALA A 27 20.07 -1.17 -28.95
CA ALA A 27 20.55 -0.27 -29.99
C ALA A 27 19.42 0.60 -30.56
N ALA A 28 19.76 1.85 -30.88
CA ALA A 28 18.84 2.81 -31.48
C ALA A 28 18.37 2.37 -32.89
N PRO A 29 17.07 2.45 -33.22
CA PRO A 29 16.63 2.33 -34.60
C PRO A 29 16.80 3.68 -35.31
N GLY A 30 17.17 3.62 -36.60
CA GLY A 30 17.31 4.78 -37.48
C GLY A 30 16.00 5.54 -37.73
N PRO A 31 16.03 6.66 -38.48
CA PRO A 31 14.90 7.57 -38.56
C PRO A 31 13.74 6.94 -39.34
N ALA A 32 12.68 6.56 -38.64
CA ALA A 32 11.42 6.13 -39.23
C ALA A 32 10.55 7.35 -39.59
N SER A 33 9.99 7.29 -40.79
CA SER A 33 9.16 8.33 -41.42
C SER A 33 7.91 8.68 -40.63
N ALA A 34 7.46 9.93 -40.75
CA ALA A 34 6.21 10.44 -40.20
C ALA A 34 4.99 9.69 -40.72
N VAL A 35 4.62 8.61 -40.03
CA VAL A 35 3.34 7.92 -40.20
C VAL A 35 2.72 7.78 -38.81
N ASP A 36 1.65 8.54 -38.63
CA ASP A 36 0.60 8.43 -37.62
C ASP A 36 0.99 8.41 -36.11
N ARG A 37 1.26 9.60 -35.55
CA ARG A 37 1.40 9.81 -34.09
C ARG A 37 0.07 9.83 -33.32
N ARG A 38 -1.02 9.28 -33.85
CA ARG A 38 -2.35 9.33 -33.21
C ARG A 38 -2.83 8.00 -32.63
N LEU A 39 -1.96 6.98 -32.55
CA LEU A 39 -2.32 5.65 -32.03
C LEU A 39 -1.50 5.22 -30.80
N ASP A 40 -0.86 6.16 -30.10
CA ASP A 40 -0.03 5.88 -28.91
C ASP A 40 -0.54 6.53 -27.61
N ASP A 41 -1.66 7.28 -27.64
CA ASP A 41 -2.15 8.11 -26.52
C ASP A 41 -3.09 7.37 -25.54
N GLU A 42 -3.41 6.10 -25.81
CA GLU A 42 -4.33 5.27 -25.00
C GLU A 42 -3.60 4.15 -24.24
N ARG A 43 -2.25 4.13 -24.27
CA ARG A 43 -1.47 3.18 -23.47
C ARG A 43 -1.27 3.75 -22.06
N TYR A 44 -2.32 3.64 -21.24
CA TYR A 44 -2.21 3.47 -19.79
C TYR A 44 -1.27 4.44 -19.06
N ASP A 45 -1.59 5.75 -19.07
CA ASP A 45 -1.02 6.62 -18.05
C ASP A 45 -1.77 6.38 -16.72
N HIS A 46 -1.40 5.30 -16.03
CA HIS A 46 -1.92 4.96 -14.70
C HIS A 46 -1.48 5.97 -13.62
N PHE A 47 -0.60 6.90 -13.99
CA PHE A 47 -0.11 7.91 -13.09
C PHE A 47 -1.16 8.99 -12.86
N ILE A 48 -1.10 9.55 -11.65
CA ILE A 48 -1.98 10.59 -11.16
C ILE A 48 -1.13 11.77 -10.71
N VAL A 49 -1.73 12.95 -10.75
CA VAL A 49 -1.16 14.14 -10.10
C VAL A 49 -1.89 14.37 -8.80
N ARG A 50 -1.21 14.12 -7.68
CA ARG A 50 -1.76 14.36 -6.34
C ARG A 50 -0.91 15.41 -5.63
N ASN A 51 -1.54 16.49 -5.18
CA ASN A 51 -0.86 17.65 -4.58
C ASN A 51 0.31 18.19 -5.44
N GLY A 52 0.16 18.15 -6.77
CA GLY A 52 1.19 18.59 -7.72
C GLY A 52 2.33 17.60 -7.97
N VAL A 53 2.26 16.38 -7.41
CA VAL A 53 3.26 15.33 -7.61
C VAL A 53 2.73 14.26 -8.56
N HIS A 54 3.51 13.95 -9.59
CA HIS A 54 3.26 12.82 -10.49
C HIS A 54 3.64 11.51 -9.80
N CYS A 55 2.70 10.58 -9.67
CA CYS A 55 2.89 9.32 -8.95
C CYS A 55 1.96 8.23 -9.48
N ALA A 56 2.27 6.96 -9.22
CA ALA A 56 1.42 5.84 -9.63
C ALA A 56 0.13 5.72 -8.80
N GLY A 57 0.10 6.29 -7.59
CA GLY A 57 -1.08 6.24 -6.73
C GLY A 57 -0.82 6.73 -5.31
N ALA A 58 -1.90 6.85 -4.54
CA ALA A 58 -1.87 7.30 -3.15
C ALA A 58 -2.11 6.11 -2.20
N HIS A 59 -1.23 5.97 -1.22
CA HIS A 59 -1.31 4.92 -0.21
C HIS A 59 -1.52 5.55 1.17
N LEU A 60 -2.72 5.38 1.71
CA LEU A 60 -3.04 5.80 3.06
C LEU A 60 -2.72 4.68 4.05
N ILE A 61 -1.93 5.01 5.07
CA ILE A 61 -1.67 4.18 6.23
C ILE A 61 -2.55 4.71 7.36
N ILE A 62 -3.51 3.89 7.79
CA ILE A 62 -4.61 4.32 8.66
C ILE A 62 -4.58 3.50 9.95
N ASP A 63 -4.46 4.20 11.07
CA ASP A 63 -4.59 3.63 12.41
C ASP A 63 -5.94 4.02 13.01
N VAL A 64 -6.77 3.03 13.30
CA VAL A 64 -8.03 3.16 14.04
C VAL A 64 -7.77 2.85 15.51
N HIS A 65 -8.13 3.78 16.41
CA HIS A 65 -8.00 3.62 17.85
C HIS A 65 -9.34 3.76 18.58
N GLY A 66 -9.54 2.87 19.55
CA GLY A 66 -10.77 2.78 20.33
C GLY A 66 -11.98 2.46 19.45
N GLY A 67 -11.79 1.55 18.49
CA GLY A 67 -12.86 1.08 17.60
C GLY A 67 -13.58 -0.15 18.14
N ASP A 68 -14.83 -0.29 17.74
CA ASP A 68 -15.74 -1.38 18.09
C ASP A 68 -15.95 -2.32 16.88
N ARG A 69 -16.53 -3.51 17.14
CA ARG A 69 -16.85 -4.54 16.13
C ARG A 69 -15.66 -4.99 15.28
N LEU A 70 -14.47 -4.89 15.84
CA LEU A 70 -13.21 -5.31 15.20
C LEU A 70 -13.03 -6.83 15.13
N ASP A 71 -13.93 -7.61 15.74
CA ASP A 71 -13.95 -9.08 15.68
C ASP A 71 -15.12 -9.62 14.83
N ASP A 72 -15.92 -8.72 14.23
CA ASP A 72 -17.09 -9.05 13.42
C ASP A 72 -16.68 -9.11 11.94
N ILE A 73 -16.36 -10.32 11.46
CA ILE A 73 -15.83 -10.54 10.11
C ILE A 73 -16.79 -10.09 9.00
N GLU A 74 -18.11 -10.24 9.19
CA GLU A 74 -19.12 -9.82 8.22
C GLU A 74 -19.23 -8.30 8.15
N HIS A 75 -19.13 -7.64 9.31
CA HIS A 75 -19.09 -6.18 9.39
C HIS A 75 -17.84 -5.61 8.72
N ILE A 76 -16.68 -6.24 8.95
CA ILE A 76 -15.42 -5.86 8.29
C ILE A 76 -15.55 -6.03 6.78
N GLU A 77 -16.07 -7.17 6.29
CA GLU A 77 -16.25 -7.37 4.85
C GLU A 77 -17.13 -6.27 4.23
N ARG A 78 -18.27 -5.97 4.86
CA ARG A 78 -19.17 -4.91 4.39
C ARG A 78 -18.47 -3.56 4.36
N THR A 79 -17.74 -3.22 5.41
CA THR A 79 -17.00 -1.96 5.53
C THR A 79 -15.96 -1.83 4.41
N LEU A 80 -15.23 -2.91 4.09
CA LEU A 80 -14.27 -2.91 2.99
C LEU A 80 -14.96 -2.70 1.63
N ARG A 81 -16.13 -3.32 1.41
CA ARG A 81 -16.92 -3.11 0.17
C ARG A 81 -17.41 -1.66 0.05
N GLU A 82 -17.93 -1.09 1.14
CA GLU A 82 -18.35 0.31 1.19
C GLU A 82 -17.19 1.26 0.86
N CYS A 83 -15.98 0.97 1.38
CA CYS A 83 -14.76 1.72 1.05
C CYS A 83 -14.42 1.64 -0.44
N VAL A 84 -14.48 0.45 -1.04
CA VAL A 84 -14.25 0.27 -2.49
C VAL A 84 -15.25 1.10 -3.30
N ASP A 85 -16.55 0.97 -2.99
CA ASP A 85 -17.62 1.61 -3.74
C ASP A 85 -17.51 3.14 -3.65
N ALA A 86 -17.28 3.68 -2.44
CA ALA A 86 -17.14 5.10 -2.21
C ALA A 86 -15.90 5.71 -2.88
N ALA A 87 -14.81 4.95 -2.95
CA ALA A 87 -13.60 5.37 -3.62
C ALA A 87 -13.65 5.21 -5.16
N GLY A 88 -14.71 4.61 -5.71
CA GLY A 88 -14.81 4.33 -7.15
C GLY A 88 -13.79 3.29 -7.64
N ALA A 89 -13.32 2.41 -6.76
CA ALA A 89 -12.38 1.35 -7.10
C ALA A 89 -13.10 0.12 -7.68
N THR A 90 -12.38 -0.69 -8.45
CA THR A 90 -12.91 -1.99 -8.93
C THR A 90 -12.43 -3.11 -8.02
N LEU A 91 -13.36 -3.73 -7.30
CA LEU A 91 -13.09 -4.90 -6.46
C LEU A 91 -12.96 -6.17 -7.31
N LEU A 92 -11.88 -6.93 -7.10
CA LEU A 92 -11.70 -8.26 -7.68
C LEU A 92 -12.13 -9.36 -6.71
N HIS A 93 -11.61 -9.32 -5.48
CA HIS A 93 -11.91 -10.32 -4.46
C HIS A 93 -11.59 -9.80 -3.05
N ILE A 94 -12.27 -10.36 -2.05
CA ILE A 94 -11.97 -10.13 -0.62
C ILE A 94 -11.59 -11.48 0.00
N HIS A 95 -10.50 -11.49 0.76
CA HIS A 95 -10.11 -12.61 1.60
C HIS A 95 -9.96 -12.14 3.03
N LEU A 96 -10.70 -12.75 3.95
CA LEU A 96 -10.64 -12.50 5.39
C LEU A 96 -10.32 -13.78 6.15
N HIS A 97 -9.58 -13.65 7.23
CA HIS A 97 -9.29 -14.72 8.18
C HIS A 97 -9.65 -14.25 9.60
N HIS A 98 -10.55 -14.98 10.26
CA HIS A 98 -10.89 -14.78 11.66
C HIS A 98 -9.99 -15.67 12.54
N PHE A 99 -9.17 -15.03 13.37
CA PHE A 99 -8.33 -15.72 14.35
C PHE A 99 -9.13 -16.17 15.57
N GLN A 100 -8.50 -17.05 16.35
CA GLN A 100 -8.99 -17.45 17.67
C GLN A 100 -7.94 -17.03 18.72
N PRO A 101 -8.35 -16.44 19.86
CA PRO A 101 -9.74 -16.23 20.28
C PRO A 101 -10.44 -15.04 19.61
N THR A 102 -9.70 -14.05 19.10
CA THR A 102 -10.25 -12.83 18.47
C THR A 102 -9.28 -12.28 17.41
N GLY A 103 -9.77 -11.38 16.57
CA GLY A 103 -9.04 -10.61 15.58
C GLY A 103 -9.25 -11.10 14.15
N VAL A 104 -9.24 -10.18 13.20
CA VAL A 104 -9.39 -10.43 11.78
C VAL A 104 -8.19 -9.86 11.03
N SER A 105 -7.70 -10.61 10.06
CA SER A 105 -6.82 -10.09 9.00
C SER A 105 -7.47 -10.26 7.64
N GLY A 106 -7.27 -9.29 6.76
CA GLY A 106 -7.98 -9.25 5.51
C GLY A 106 -7.31 -8.44 4.42
N VAL A 107 -7.65 -8.77 3.17
CA VAL A 107 -7.31 -7.96 2.00
C VAL A 107 -8.47 -7.95 1.01
N ALA A 108 -8.87 -6.75 0.59
CA ALA A 108 -9.65 -6.52 -0.62
C ALA A 108 -8.67 -6.21 -1.75
N VAL A 109 -8.59 -7.10 -2.74
CA VAL A 109 -7.74 -6.91 -3.91
C VAL A 109 -8.53 -6.16 -4.97
N LEU A 110 -7.94 -5.06 -5.44
CA LEU A 110 -8.51 -4.17 -6.43
C LEU A 110 -7.83 -4.40 -7.78
N ALA A 111 -8.39 -3.86 -8.87
CA ALA A 111 -7.83 -4.05 -10.22
C ALA A 111 -6.32 -3.79 -10.31
N GLU A 112 -5.80 -2.81 -9.56
CA GLU A 112 -4.39 -2.39 -9.62
C GLU A 112 -3.78 -2.09 -8.23
N SER A 113 -4.50 -2.39 -7.14
CA SER A 113 -4.14 -1.97 -5.80
C SER A 113 -4.83 -2.81 -4.71
N HIS A 114 -4.94 -2.34 -3.47
CA HIS A 114 -5.56 -3.10 -2.38
C HIS A 114 -6.08 -2.24 -1.23
N ILE A 115 -6.97 -2.82 -0.43
CA ILE A 115 -7.23 -2.42 0.96
C ILE A 115 -6.83 -3.59 1.87
N SER A 116 -5.93 -3.38 2.83
CA SER A 116 -5.58 -4.35 3.87
C SER A 116 -6.23 -3.96 5.21
N ILE A 117 -6.49 -4.93 6.08
CA ILE A 117 -6.88 -4.69 7.47
C ILE A 117 -6.30 -5.74 8.41
N HIS A 118 -5.83 -5.30 9.57
CA HIS A 118 -5.44 -6.13 10.70
C HIS A 118 -6.02 -5.56 11.99
N THR A 119 -6.72 -6.36 12.78
CA THR A 119 -7.40 -5.88 13.99
C THR A 119 -6.88 -6.54 15.27
N TRP A 120 -6.87 -5.77 16.36
CA TRP A 120 -6.64 -6.19 17.74
C TRP A 120 -7.81 -5.71 18.61
N PRO A 121 -8.93 -6.47 18.63
CA PRO A 121 -10.15 -6.08 19.34
C PRO A 121 -9.94 -5.83 20.84
N GLU A 122 -9.03 -6.55 21.48
CA GLU A 122 -8.71 -6.47 22.91
C GLU A 122 -8.21 -5.09 23.36
N VAL A 123 -7.70 -4.29 22.43
CA VAL A 123 -7.26 -2.89 22.67
C VAL A 123 -8.01 -1.90 21.79
N GLY A 124 -9.04 -2.34 21.06
CA GLY A 124 -9.83 -1.52 20.16
C GLY A 124 -9.01 -0.91 19.02
N TYR A 125 -8.04 -1.65 18.47
CA TYR A 125 -7.12 -1.15 17.46
C TYR A 125 -7.28 -1.86 16.12
N ALA A 126 -7.20 -1.12 15.01
CA ALA A 126 -7.02 -1.72 13.69
C ALA A 126 -6.02 -0.90 12.87
N ALA A 127 -5.19 -1.61 12.11
CA ALA A 127 -4.29 -1.04 11.12
C ALA A 127 -4.85 -1.35 9.72
N LEU A 128 -4.90 -0.34 8.85
CA LEU A 128 -5.35 -0.49 7.48
C LEU A 128 -4.37 0.18 6.51
N ASP A 129 -4.19 -0.49 5.37
CA ASP A 129 -3.50 0.03 4.20
C ASP A 129 -4.54 0.27 3.10
N VAL A 130 -4.77 1.52 2.68
CA VAL A 130 -5.67 1.85 1.56
C VAL A 130 -4.80 2.39 0.42
N PHE A 131 -4.45 1.53 -0.52
CA PHE A 131 -3.67 1.90 -1.69
C PHE A 131 -4.57 1.96 -2.92
N MET A 132 -4.57 3.08 -3.64
CA MET A 132 -5.35 3.25 -4.86
C MET A 132 -4.60 4.04 -5.93
N CYS A 133 -4.88 3.71 -7.19
CA CYS A 133 -4.28 4.28 -8.40
C CYS A 133 -5.37 4.89 -9.29
N GLY A 134 -4.97 5.67 -10.30
CA GLY A 134 -5.90 6.25 -11.27
C GLY A 134 -6.95 7.19 -10.64
N LYS A 135 -8.20 7.09 -11.10
CA LYS A 135 -9.29 8.00 -10.67
C LYS A 135 -9.91 7.64 -9.32
N ALA A 136 -9.41 6.62 -8.62
CA ALA A 136 -9.96 6.19 -7.35
C ALA A 136 -9.53 7.14 -6.21
N GLU A 137 -10.45 7.39 -5.28
CA GLU A 137 -10.30 8.38 -4.21
C GLU A 137 -10.17 7.71 -2.84
N PRO A 138 -8.94 7.36 -2.39
CA PRO A 138 -8.76 6.58 -1.15
C PRO A 138 -9.19 7.33 0.12
N ASP A 139 -9.26 8.66 0.10
CA ASP A 139 -9.71 9.47 1.24
C ASP A 139 -11.18 9.21 1.60
N ALA A 140 -11.98 8.75 0.63
CA ALA A 140 -13.38 8.39 0.85
C ALA A 140 -13.55 7.25 1.87
N CYS A 141 -12.53 6.41 2.04
CA CYS A 141 -12.52 5.32 3.02
C CYS A 141 -12.45 5.84 4.47
N VAL A 142 -11.78 6.98 4.73
CA VAL A 142 -11.52 7.48 6.08
C VAL A 142 -12.80 7.74 6.90
N PRO A 143 -13.82 8.47 6.40
CA PRO A 143 -15.07 8.67 7.14
C PRO A 143 -15.84 7.37 7.34
N ILE A 144 -15.83 6.45 6.36
CA ILE A 144 -16.50 5.14 6.45
C ILE A 144 -15.87 4.31 7.57
N LEU A 145 -14.54 4.19 7.59
CA LEU A 145 -13.82 3.44 8.63
C LEU A 145 -14.06 4.04 10.02
N ARG A 146 -14.11 5.38 10.13
CA ARG A 146 -14.42 6.06 11.38
C ARG A 146 -15.81 5.69 11.89
N GLU A 147 -16.81 5.74 11.02
CA GLU A 147 -18.21 5.46 11.38
C GLU A 147 -18.42 3.97 11.67
N ALA A 148 -18.01 3.10 10.75
CA ALA A 148 -18.19 1.66 10.83
C ALA A 148 -17.61 1.07 12.12
N PHE A 149 -16.44 1.56 12.55
CA PHE A 149 -15.81 1.09 13.78
C PHE A 149 -16.05 2.00 14.98
N SER A 150 -16.94 3.02 14.89
CA SER A 150 -17.18 3.97 15.99
C SER A 150 -15.87 4.53 16.58
N ALA A 151 -14.89 4.78 15.72
CA ALA A 151 -13.51 5.02 16.11
C ALA A 151 -13.37 6.31 16.93
N LYS A 152 -12.85 6.20 18.15
CA LYS A 152 -12.53 7.38 18.98
C LYS A 152 -11.49 8.28 18.32
N ARG A 153 -10.52 7.69 17.64
CA ARG A 153 -9.49 8.42 16.90
C ARG A 153 -9.08 7.63 15.66
N VAL A 154 -8.86 8.35 14.57
CA VAL A 154 -8.27 7.82 13.33
C VAL A 154 -7.06 8.67 13.01
N VAL A 155 -5.90 8.04 12.81
CA VAL A 155 -4.66 8.67 12.36
C VAL A 155 -4.41 8.22 10.93
N VAL A 156 -4.08 9.17 10.05
CA VAL A 156 -3.85 8.89 8.62
C VAL A 156 -2.49 9.46 8.24
N SER A 157 -1.66 8.63 7.61
CA SER A 157 -0.43 9.06 6.93
C SER A 157 -0.55 8.72 5.44
N GLU A 158 -0.06 9.60 4.57
CA GLU A 158 -0.08 9.39 3.13
C GLU A 158 1.31 9.11 2.58
N ILE A 159 1.40 8.14 1.68
CA ILE A 159 2.59 7.83 0.89
C ILE A 159 2.21 7.84 -0.59
N LEU A 160 2.75 8.77 -1.38
CA LEU A 160 2.62 8.72 -2.83
C LEU A 160 3.58 7.66 -3.38
N ARG A 161 3.05 6.69 -4.12
CA ARG A 161 3.79 5.54 -4.64
C ARG A 161 4.29 5.85 -6.06
N GLY A 162 5.53 5.49 -6.38
CA GLY A 162 6.07 5.69 -7.74
C GLY A 162 6.26 7.16 -8.13
N GLN A 163 6.69 8.01 -7.19
CA GLN A 163 6.96 9.42 -7.48
C GLN A 163 8.06 9.56 -8.54
N GLY A 164 7.80 10.33 -9.59
CA GLY A 164 8.78 10.63 -10.64
C GLY A 164 9.21 9.42 -11.49
N ALA A 165 8.45 8.32 -11.43
CA ALA A 165 8.55 7.22 -12.38
C ALA A 165 7.85 7.55 -13.70
#